data_AF-M5EU28-F1
#
_entry.id   AF-M5EU28-F1
#
_cell.length_a   1.000
_cell.length_b   1.000
_cell.length_c   1.000
_cell.angle_alpha   90.00
_cell.angle_beta   90.00
_cell.angle_gamma   90.00
#
_symmetry.space_group_name_H-M   'P 1'
#
loop_
_entity.id
_entity.type
_entity.pdbx_description
1 polymer ?
#
loop_
_entity_poly.entity_id
_entity_poly.type
_entity_poly.pdbx_seq_one_letter_code
_entity_poly.pdbx_strand_id
1 'polypeptide(L)' 'MSLPVLVALVVFGIALSVAAVHFTGGTRTATLAGADQALRRFAQDFPDEAAAAIRLTKDGVSRS' A
#
# COMPACT_ATOMS: atom_id res chain seq x y z
N MET A 1 -27.23 26.95 6.70
CA MET A 1 -26.61 25.64 6.98
C MET A 1 -26.05 25.68 8.39
N SER A 2 -26.38 24.72 9.25
CA SER A 2 -25.87 24.73 10.64
C SER A 2 -24.43 24.18 10.68
N LEU A 3 -23.53 24.90 11.35
CA LEU A 3 -22.13 24.52 11.51
C LEU A 3 -21.96 23.08 12.06
N PRO A 4 -22.78 22.59 13.02
CA PRO A 4 -22.71 21.21 13.48
C PRO A 4 -22.97 20.17 12.39
N VAL A 5 -23.91 20.44 11.48
CA VAL A 5 -24.23 19.53 10.36
C VAL A 5 -23.07 19.47 9.37
N LEU A 6 -22.43 20.61 9.10
CA LEU A 6 -21.24 20.64 8.25
C LEU A 6 -20.10 19.80 8.84
N VAL A 7 -19.84 19.95 10.14
CA VAL A 7 -18.81 19.18 10.83
C VAL A 7 -19.09 17.67 10.77
N ALA A 8 -20.34 17.25 10.99
CA ALA A 8 -20.74 15.86 10.91
C ALA A 8 -20.47 15.25 9.53
N LEU A 9 -20.80 15.97 8.45
CA LEU A 9 -20.55 15.53 7.08
C LEU A 9 -19.06 15.39 6.77
N VAL A 10 -18.23 16.34 7.23
CA VAL A 10 -16.78 16.29 7.03
C VAL A 10 -16.17 15.09 7.74
N VAL A 11 -16.52 14.87 9.01
CA VAL A 11 -16.03 13.72 9.78
C VAL A 11 -16.42 12.41 9.10
N PHE A 12 -17.66 12.32 8.61
CA PHE A 12 -18.13 11.14 7.89
C PHE A 12 -17.34 10.90 6.59
N GLY A 13 -17.09 11.94 5.80
CA GLY A 13 -16.31 11.82 4.56
C GLY A 13 -14.86 11.37 4.80
N ILE A 14 -14.21 11.91 5.83
CA ILE A 14 -12.85 11.50 6.22
C ILE A 14 -12.86 10.04 6.68
N ALA A 15 -13.80 9.67 7.56
CA ALA A 15 -13.92 8.31 8.07
C ALA A 15 -14.10 7.29 6.93
N LEU A 16 -14.98 7.59 5.96
CA LEU A 16 -15.17 6.74 4.78
C LEU A 16 -13.92 6.64 3.91
N SER A 17 -13.19 7.75 3.71
CA SER A 17 -11.95 7.76 2.91
C SER A 17 -10.85 6.91 3.56
N VAL A 18 -10.66 7.05 4.87
CA VAL A 18 -9.69 6.25 5.63
C VAL A 18 -10.09 4.77 5.64
N ALA A 19 -11.38 4.49 5.86
CA ALA A 19 -11.90 3.13 5.81
C ALA A 19 -11.65 2.49 4.44
N ALA A 20 -11.91 3.22 3.35
CA ALA A 20 -11.65 2.73 2.00
C ALA A 20 -10.17 2.35 1.83
N VAL A 21 -9.23 3.24 2.17
CA VAL A 21 -7.78 2.95 2.07
C VAL A 21 -7.36 1.75 2.92
N HIS A 22 -7.92 1.62 4.13
CA HIS A 22 -7.64 0.49 5.01
C HIS A 22 -8.16 -0.84 4.43
N PHE A 23 -9.39 -0.85 3.91
CA PHE A 23 -10.02 -2.04 3.34
C PHE A 23 -9.47 -2.41 1.95
N THR A 24 -9.10 -1.44 1.11
CA THR A 24 -8.48 -1.70 -0.20
C THR A 24 -6.98 -2.03 -0.10
N GLY A 25 -6.44 -2.11 1.12
CA GLY A 25 -5.08 -2.60 1.35
C GLY A 25 -3.98 -1.58 1.08
N GLY A 26 -4.28 -0.27 1.05
CA GLY A 26 -3.26 0.78 0.90
C GLY A 26 -2.21 0.78 2.02
N THR A 27 -2.53 0.20 3.18
CA THR A 27 -1.60 0.03 4.32
C THR A 27 -1.08 -1.40 4.45
N ARG A 28 -1.42 -2.32 3.54
CA ARG A 28 -0.99 -3.71 3.65
C ARG A 28 0.45 -3.81 3.17
N THR A 29 1.37 -4.00 4.11
CA THR A 29 2.76 -4.36 3.81
C THR A 29 2.75 -5.54 2.86
N ALA A 30 3.24 -5.37 1.64
CA ALA A 30 3.21 -6.40 0.62
C ALA A 30 4.05 -7.59 1.10
N THR A 31 3.41 -8.66 1.54
CA THR A 31 4.09 -9.89 1.94
C THR A 31 4.53 -10.60 0.68
N LEU A 32 5.80 -10.47 0.34
CA LEU A 32 6.42 -11.13 -0.81
C LEU A 32 6.61 -12.61 -0.49
N ALA A 33 5.64 -13.45 -0.89
CA ALA A 33 5.64 -14.88 -0.61
C ALA A 33 6.73 -15.67 -1.38
N GLY A 34 7.36 -15.06 -2.40
CA GLY A 34 8.37 -15.71 -3.23
C GLY A 34 8.94 -14.81 -4.32
N ALA A 35 9.97 -15.29 -5.02
CA ALA A 35 10.76 -14.52 -5.98
C ALA A 35 9.91 -13.98 -7.14
N ASP A 36 8.94 -14.76 -7.63
CA ASP A 36 8.02 -14.34 -8.69
C ASP A 36 7.13 -13.16 -8.26
N GLN A 37 6.78 -13.09 -6.99
CA GLN A 37 5.97 -12.00 -6.45
C GLN A 37 6.81 -10.73 -6.28
N ALA A 38 8.09 -10.87 -5.94
CA ALA A 38 9.06 -9.76 -5.92
C ALA A 38 9.34 -9.22 -7.32
N LEU A 39 9.49 -10.10 -8.32
CA LEU A 39 9.69 -9.68 -9.70
C LEU A 39 8.48 -8.90 -10.23
N ARG A 40 7.26 -9.41 -10.00
CA ARG A 40 6.03 -8.72 -10.42
C ARG A 40 5.86 -7.37 -9.73
N ARG A 41 6.21 -7.27 -8.44
CA ARG A 41 6.15 -6.01 -7.70
C ARG A 41 7.17 -5.00 -8.23
N PHE A 42 8.41 -5.46 -8.46
CA PHE A 42 9.46 -4.64 -9.04
C PHE A 42 9.07 -4.11 -10.42
N ALA A 43 8.52 -4.95 -11.30
CA ALA A 43 8.08 -4.54 -12.63
C ALA A 43 6.88 -3.57 -12.61
N GLN A 44 6.04 -3.60 -11.57
CA GLN A 44 4.96 -2.61 -11.40
C GLN A 44 5.49 -1.25 -10.98
N ASP A 45 6.48 -1.22 -10.09
CA ASP A 45 7.05 0.02 -9.55
C ASP A 45 8.12 0.62 -10.51
N PHE A 46 8.77 -0.22 -11.33
CA PHE A 46 9.83 0.13 -12.28
C PHE A 46 9.60 -0.56 -13.64
N PRO A 47 8.68 -0.06 -14.47
CA PRO A 47 8.28 -0.72 -15.72
C PRO A 47 9.37 -0.75 -16.79
N ASP A 48 10.31 0.20 -16.75
CA ASP A 48 11.38 0.32 -17.76
C ASP A 48 12.67 -0.44 -17.37
N GLU A 49 12.70 -1.06 -16.19
CA GLU A 49 13.91 -1.68 -15.62
C GLU A 49 13.78 -3.20 -15.54
N ALA A 50 14.85 -3.91 -15.92
CA ALA A 50 14.93 -5.36 -15.79
C ALA A 50 15.63 -5.74 -14.47
N ALA A 51 14.95 -6.52 -13.62
CA ALA A 51 15.55 -7.00 -12.37
C ALA A 51 16.71 -7.97 -12.65
N ALA A 52 17.93 -7.58 -12.31
CA ALA A 52 19.14 -8.38 -12.55
C ALA A 52 19.29 -9.57 -11.57
N ALA A 53 18.87 -9.42 -10.32
CA ALA A 53 18.87 -10.47 -9.32
C ALA A 53 17.81 -10.20 -8.25
N ILE A 54 17.17 -11.26 -7.75
CA ILE A 54 16.17 -11.16 -6.67
C ILE A 54 16.71 -11.84 -5.43
N ARG A 55 16.81 -11.08 -4.33
CA ARG A 55 17.16 -11.58 -3.01
C ARG A 55 16.02 -11.31 -2.04
N LEU A 56 15.41 -12.37 -1.54
CA LEU A 56 14.39 -12.31 -0.49
C LEU A 56 15.03 -12.57 0.87
N THR A 57 14.92 -11.63 1.79
CA THR A 57 15.27 -11.83 3.20
C THR A 57 14.01 -12.25 3.96
N LYS A 58 14.15 -13.22 4.88
CA LYS A 58 13.04 -13.72 5.72
C LYS A 58 12.37 -12.63 6.57
N ASP A 59 13.07 -11.52 6.77
CA ASP A 59 12.70 -10.49 7.74
C ASP A 59 12.02 -9.29 7.08
N GLY A 60 11.85 -9.28 5.75
CA GLY A 60 11.26 -8.15 5.01
C GLY A 60 12.03 -6.83 5.12
N VAL A 61 13.17 -6.81 5.81
CA VAL A 61 14.03 -5.65 6.00
C VAL A 61 15.40 -6.00 5.44
N SER A 62 15.81 -5.26 4.40
CA SER A 62 17.17 -5.29 3.89
C SER A 62 18.04 -4.51 4.87
N ARG A 63 18.97 -5.17 5.57
CA ARG A 63 20.09 -4.50 6.23
C ARG A 63 21.34 -4.69 5.37
N SER A 64 21.92 -3.55 5.00
CA SER A 64 23.24 -3.42 4.37
C SER A 64 24.34 -3.95 5.27
#